data_AF-A0A819G3T7-F1
#
_entry.id   AF-A0A819G3T7-F1
#
_cell.length_a   1.000
_cell.length_b   1.000
_cell.length_c   1.000
_cell.angle_alpha   90.00
_cell.angle_beta   90.00
_cell.angle_gamma   90.00
#
_symmetry.space_group_name_H-M   'P 1'
#
loop_
_entity.id
_entity.type
_entity.pdbx_description
1 polymer ?
#
loop_
_entity_poly.entity_id
_entity_poly.type
_entity_poly.pdbx_seq_one_letter_code
_entity_poly.pdbx_strand_id
1 'polypeptide(L)'
;MIFFLKASFLGHHRLVNDEFMLRVLDSMSFHKFIEEHGPPFQSCDIFDEVYATIYDQLKRKIDPIINNSSIAVLEHIKELANQLSLNKNPLTQQTYIQKSPSLVVTNDSVGEFIDV
;
A
#
# COMPACT_ATOMS: atom_id res chain seq x y z
N MET A 1 -11.15 25.09 2.99
CA MET A 1 -11.42 24.12 1.91
C MET A 1 -10.09 23.65 1.35
N ILE A 2 -9.83 22.35 1.50
CA ILE A 2 -8.74 21.54 0.95
C ILE A 2 -8.75 21.43 -0.58
N PHE A 3 -7.83 22.01 -1.36
CA PHE A 3 -7.81 21.74 -2.82
C PHE A 3 -6.42 21.40 -3.34
N PHE A 4 -6.38 20.45 -4.26
CA PHE A 4 -5.18 20.14 -5.02
C PHE A 4 -4.95 21.22 -6.10
N LEU A 5 -3.82 21.94 -6.00
CA LEU A 5 -3.42 22.98 -6.96
C LEU A 5 -2.42 22.41 -7.97
N LYS A 6 -2.93 21.88 -9.08
CA LYS A 6 -2.13 21.24 -10.15
C LYS A 6 -0.93 22.09 -10.60
N ALA A 7 -1.14 23.38 -10.87
CA ALA A 7 -0.08 24.27 -11.32
C ALA A 7 1.04 24.47 -10.28
N SER A 8 0.67 24.59 -9.00
CA SER A 8 1.64 24.75 -7.91
C SER A 8 2.46 23.49 -7.71
N PHE A 9 1.80 22.32 -7.75
CA PHE A 9 2.46 21.01 -7.64
C PHE A 9 3.47 20.80 -8.78
N LEU A 10 3.06 20.99 -10.03
CA LEU A 10 3.95 20.83 -11.19
C LEU A 10 5.12 21.81 -11.17
N GLY A 11 4.88 23.06 -10.76
CA GLY A 11 5.92 24.10 -10.66
C GLY A 11 6.98 23.78 -9.61
N HIS A 12 6.56 23.42 -8.39
CA HIS A 12 7.49 23.10 -7.30
C HIS A 12 8.39 21.90 -7.61
N HIS A 13 7.85 20.89 -8.28
CA HIS A 13 8.58 19.66 -8.61
C HIS A 13 9.30 19.70 -9.96
N ARG A 14 9.22 20.82 -10.71
CA ARG A 14 9.79 20.97 -12.06
C ARG A 14 9.25 19.92 -13.06
N LEU A 15 8.00 19.53 -12.89
CA LEU A 15 7.31 18.51 -13.71
C LEU A 15 6.39 19.10 -14.78
N VAL A 16 6.45 20.43 -15.00
CA VAL A 16 5.55 21.15 -15.92
C VAL A 16 5.55 20.59 -17.34
N ASN A 17 6.68 20.01 -17.78
CA ASN A 17 6.83 19.42 -19.12
C ASN A 17 6.77 17.89 -19.13
N ASP A 18 6.47 17.26 -18.00
CA ASP A 18 6.40 15.81 -17.89
C ASP A 18 5.02 15.32 -18.35
N GLU A 19 4.96 14.74 -19.54
CA GLU A 19 3.71 14.24 -20.16
C GLU A 19 3.06 13.13 -19.33
N PHE A 20 3.85 12.30 -18.64
CA PHE A 20 3.30 11.27 -17.76
C PHE A 20 2.59 11.91 -16.57
N MET A 21 3.26 12.84 -15.89
CA MET A 21 2.68 13.54 -14.75
C MET A 21 1.45 14.36 -15.14
N LEU A 22 1.47 15.02 -16.30
CA LEU A 22 0.30 15.72 -16.82
C LEU A 22 -0.88 14.76 -17.00
N ARG A 23 -0.66 13.60 -17.64
CA ARG A 23 -1.71 12.57 -17.82
C ARG A 23 -2.22 12.00 -16.49
N VAL A 24 -1.32 11.73 -15.54
CA VAL A 24 -1.70 11.22 -14.22
C VAL A 24 -2.58 12.23 -13.48
N LEU A 25 -2.17 13.50 -13.45
CA LEU A 25 -2.91 14.55 -12.76
C LEU A 25 -4.25 14.88 -13.43
N ASP A 26 -4.38 14.63 -14.74
CA ASP A 26 -5.65 14.76 -15.48
C ASP A 26 -6.53 13.49 -15.42
N SER A 27 -6.02 12.38 -14.88
CA SER A 27 -6.74 11.11 -14.84
C SER A 27 -7.94 11.14 -13.89
N MET A 28 -9.00 10.41 -14.22
CA MET A 28 -10.16 10.24 -13.33
C MET A 28 -9.79 9.53 -12.03
N SER A 29 -8.84 8.60 -12.07
CA SER A 29 -8.32 7.94 -10.87
C SER A 29 -7.71 8.92 -9.89
N PHE A 30 -6.93 9.89 -10.38
CA PHE A 30 -6.32 10.91 -9.52
C PHE A 30 -7.35 11.88 -8.95
N HIS A 31 -8.35 12.27 -9.75
CA HIS A 31 -9.46 13.10 -9.26
C HIS A 31 -10.22 12.41 -8.12
N LYS A 32 -10.54 11.12 -8.30
CA LYS A 32 -11.19 10.29 -7.27
C LYS A 32 -10.32 10.17 -6.02
N PHE A 33 -9.01 10.00 -6.18
CA PHE A 33 -8.07 9.96 -5.07
C PHE A 33 -8.11 11.25 -4.23
N ILE A 34 -8.09 12.42 -4.87
CA ILE A 34 -8.17 13.72 -4.16
C ILE A 34 -9.54 13.93 -3.49
N GLU A 35 -10.62 13.43 -4.10
CA GLU A 35 -11.97 13.50 -3.50
C GLU A 35 -12.07 12.60 -2.27
N GLU A 36 -11.53 11.38 -2.35
CA GLU A 36 -11.53 10.41 -1.25
C GLU A 36 -10.65 10.87 -0.08
N HIS A 37 -9.48 11.47 -0.34
CA HIS A 37 -8.56 11.94 0.71
C HIS A 37 -8.69 13.44 0.97
N GLY A 38 -9.75 14.04 0.42
CA GLY A 38 -10.11 15.43 0.66
C GLY A 38 -10.68 15.63 2.07
N PRO A 39 -10.90 16.88 2.48
CA PRO A 39 -11.51 17.17 3.78
C PRO A 39 -12.93 16.58 3.91
N PRO A 40 -13.39 16.25 5.14
CA PRO A 40 -12.70 16.39 6.42
C PRO A 40 -11.63 15.31 6.65
N PHE A 41 -10.68 15.59 7.54
CA PHE A 41 -9.58 14.69 7.91
C PHE A 41 -10.11 13.27 8.18
N GLN A 42 -9.65 12.30 7.40
CA GLN A 42 -9.97 10.89 7.58
C GLN A 42 -8.95 10.25 8.53
N SER A 43 -9.32 9.13 9.16
CA SER A 43 -8.35 8.31 9.90
C SER A 43 -7.19 7.96 8.98
N CYS A 44 -5.93 8.07 9.46
CA CYS A 44 -4.74 7.70 8.70
C CYS A 44 -4.95 6.33 8.04
N ASP A 45 -5.07 6.34 6.72
CA ASP A 45 -5.26 5.11 5.97
C ASP A 45 -3.90 4.51 5.59
N ILE A 46 -3.95 3.40 4.85
CA ILE A 46 -2.74 2.69 4.42
C ILE A 46 -1.85 3.59 3.55
N PHE A 47 -2.44 4.53 2.79
CA PHE A 47 -1.66 5.44 1.97
C PHE A 47 -0.85 6.39 2.84
N ASP A 48 -1.46 6.96 3.89
CA ASP A 48 -0.75 7.84 4.84
C ASP A 48 0.40 7.11 5.56
N GLU A 49 0.18 5.86 5.99
CA GLU A 49 1.20 5.03 6.64
C GLU A 49 2.38 4.74 5.69
N VAL A 50 2.08 4.36 4.44
CA VAL A 50 3.10 4.11 3.43
C VAL A 50 3.85 5.39 3.08
N TYR A 51 3.15 6.51 2.89
CA TYR A 51 3.76 7.80 2.56
C TYR A 51 4.69 8.29 3.67
N ALA A 52 4.33 8.08 4.94
CA ALA A 52 5.18 8.44 6.08
C ALA A 52 6.52 7.68 6.10
N THR A 53 6.57 6.47 5.53
CA THR A 53 7.77 5.61 5.59
C THR A 53 8.55 5.52 4.28
N ILE A 54 7.94 5.88 3.14
CA ILE A 54 8.53 5.65 1.81
C ILE A 54 9.86 6.37 1.61
N TYR A 55 10.00 7.59 2.14
CA TYR A 55 11.24 8.36 2.00
C TYR A 55 12.40 7.73 2.76
N ASP A 56 12.16 7.31 4.00
CA ASP A 56 13.18 6.63 4.82
C ASP A 56 13.57 5.28 4.23
N GLN A 57 12.62 4.56 3.64
CA GLN A 57 12.89 3.31 2.94
C GLN A 57 13.73 3.54 1.67
N LEU A 58 13.39 4.54 0.86
CA LEU A 58 14.15 4.91 -0.34
C LEU A 58 15.58 5.31 0.03
N LYS A 59 15.72 6.17 1.03
CA LYS A 59 17.02 6.60 1.54
C LYS A 59 17.87 5.42 2.01
N ARG A 60 17.31 4.53 2.84
CA ARG A 60 18.01 3.31 3.31
C ARG A 60 18.47 2.40 2.17
N LYS A 61 17.73 2.36 1.06
CA LYS A 61 18.07 1.55 -0.11
C LYS A 61 19.10 2.21 -1.02
N ILE A 62 19.04 3.53 -1.17
CA ILE A 62 19.87 4.29 -2.09
C ILE A 62 21.21 4.69 -1.45
N ASP A 63 21.22 5.05 -0.16
CA ASP A 63 22.42 5.48 0.57
C ASP A 63 23.57 4.45 0.45
N PRO A 64 23.36 3.13 0.63
CA PRO A 64 24.38 2.10 0.41
C PRO A 64 25.00 2.08 -0.98
N ILE A 65 24.22 2.45 -2.00
CA ILE A 65 24.64 2.48 -3.40
C ILE A 65 25.49 3.73 -3.62
N ILE A 66 25.04 4.88 -3.09
CA ILE A 66 25.77 6.15 -3.21
C ILE A 66 27.10 6.12 -2.43
N ASN A 67 27.11 5.50 -1.26
CA ASN A 67 28.29 5.44 -0.38
C ASN A 67 29.21 4.22 -0.65
N ASN A 68 28.94 3.44 -1.70
CA ASN A 68 29.69 2.23 -2.07
C ASN A 68 29.82 1.19 -0.95
N SER A 69 28.85 1.08 -0.04
CA SER A 69 28.83 0.07 1.01
C SER A 69 28.40 -1.30 0.45
N SER A 70 29.36 -2.06 -0.09
CA SER A 70 29.12 -3.38 -0.68
C SER A 70 28.44 -4.37 0.28
N ILE A 71 28.62 -4.22 1.60
CA ILE A 71 28.02 -5.09 2.62
C ILE A 71 26.52 -4.84 2.72
N ALA A 72 26.11 -3.58 2.85
CA ALA A 72 24.70 -3.20 2.95
C ALA A 72 23.93 -3.49 1.65
N VAL A 73 24.58 -3.34 0.48
CA VAL A 73 24.00 -3.75 -0.81
C VAL A 73 23.75 -5.26 -0.85
N LEU A 74 24.69 -6.07 -0.37
CA LEU A 74 24.55 -7.53 -0.35
C LEU A 74 23.42 -7.99 0.59
N GLU A 75 23.26 -7.34 1.74
CA GLU A 75 22.14 -7.60 2.66
C GLU A 75 20.80 -7.31 2.00
N HIS A 76 20.69 -6.19 1.28
CA HIS A 76 19.46 -5.85 0.55
C HIS A 76 19.13 -6.86 -0.57
N ILE A 77 20.15 -7.34 -1.29
CA ILE A 77 19.97 -8.40 -2.32
C ILE A 77 19.45 -9.69 -1.68
N LYS A 78 19.98 -10.09 -0.52
CA LYS A 78 19.52 -11.29 0.20
C LYS A 78 18.07 -11.15 0.66
N GLU A 79 17.70 -9.98 1.19
CA GLU A 79 16.32 -9.70 1.59
C GLU A 79 15.34 -9.81 0.42
N LEU A 80 15.68 -9.20 -0.73
CA LEU A 80 14.88 -9.30 -1.94
C LEU A 80 14.74 -10.75 -2.43
N ALA A 81 15.82 -11.53 -2.39
CA ALA A 81 15.77 -12.93 -2.77
C ALA A 81 14.81 -13.75 -1.88
N ASN A 82 14.80 -13.47 -0.57
CA ASN A 82 13.87 -14.10 0.36
C ASN A 82 12.42 -13.72 0.06
N GLN A 83 12.13 -12.42 -0.13
CA GLN A 83 10.77 -11.96 -0.47
C GLN A 83 10.26 -12.57 -1.77
N LEU A 84 11.11 -12.62 -2.81
CA LEU A 84 10.77 -13.25 -4.09
C LEU A 84 10.53 -14.75 -3.96
N SER A 85 11.28 -15.43 -3.08
CA SER A 85 11.07 -16.85 -2.76
C SER A 85 9.71 -17.08 -2.10
N LEU A 86 9.37 -16.25 -1.10
CA LEU A 86 8.08 -16.32 -0.41
C LEU A 86 6.90 -16.03 -1.36
N ASN A 87 7.04 -15.06 -2.26
CA ASN A 87 6.00 -14.71 -3.24
C ASN A 87 5.73 -15.83 -4.27
N LYS A 88 6.69 -16.73 -4.52
CA LYS A 88 6.52 -17.87 -5.43
C LYS A 88 5.64 -18.99 -4.87
N ASN A 89 5.31 -18.96 -3.58
CA ASN A 89 4.44 -19.95 -2.94
C ASN A 89 3.30 -19.25 -2.15
N PRO A 90 2.18 -18.89 -2.82
CA PRO A 90 1.09 -18.15 -2.18
C PRO A 90 0.37 -18.94 -1.06
N LEU A 91 0.59 -20.25 -0.97
CA LEU A 91 -0.09 -21.12 0.02
C LEU A 91 0.44 -20.97 1.45
N THR A 92 1.57 -20.30 1.68
CA THR A 92 2.07 -20.03 3.05
C THR A 92 1.61 -18.68 3.62
N GLN A 93 1.06 -17.79 2.79
CA GLN A 93 0.59 -16.47 3.21
C GLN A 93 -0.92 -16.44 3.51
N GLN A 94 -1.69 -17.40 3.00
CA GLN A 94 -3.13 -17.48 3.22
C GLN A 94 -3.48 -18.31 4.47
N THR A 95 -3.21 -17.77 5.66
CA THR A 95 -4.09 -18.08 6.80
C THR A 95 -5.26 -17.10 6.74
N TYR A 96 -6.13 -17.25 5.74
CA TYR A 96 -7.45 -16.64 5.82
C TYR A 96 -8.21 -17.40 6.91
N ILE A 97 -8.25 -16.86 8.12
CA ILE A 97 -9.28 -17.26 9.08
C ILE A 97 -10.59 -16.67 8.55
N GLN A 98 -11.20 -17.37 7.61
CA GLN A 98 -12.62 -17.20 7.33
C GLN A 98 -13.34 -17.74 8.57
N LYS A 99 -13.74 -16.85 9.50
CA LYS A 99 -14.74 -17.18 10.51
C LYS A 99 -16.07 -17.37 9.79
N SER A 100 -16.25 -18.52 9.13
CA SER A 100 -17.58 -19.00 8.81
C SER A 100 -18.21 -19.56 10.10
N PRO A 101 -19.44 -19.18 10.46
CA PRO A 101 -20.13 -19.81 11.59
C PRO A 101 -20.27 -21.31 11.29
N SER A 102 -19.79 -22.13 12.22
CA SER A 102 -19.85 -23.59 12.12
C SER A 102 -21.31 -24.05 12.10
N LEU A 103 -21.80 -24.52 10.96
CA LEU A 103 -23.04 -25.29 10.90
C LEU A 103 -22.74 -26.70 11.41
N VAL A 104 -23.06 -26.94 12.69
CA VAL A 104 -23.08 -28.28 13.25
C VAL A 104 -24.29 -29.00 12.67
N VAL A 105 -24.07 -29.83 11.65
CA VAL A 105 -25.05 -30.84 11.23
C VAL A 105 -24.88 -32.04 12.16
N THR A 106 -25.59 -32.03 13.27
CA THR A 106 -25.90 -33.26 14.01
C THR A 106 -27.23 -33.78 13.50
N ASN A 107 -27.20 -34.97 12.90
CA ASN A 107 -28.38 -35.80 12.73
C ASN A 107 -29.00 -35.98 14.12
N ASP A 108 -30.13 -35.31 14.36
CA ASP A 108 -31.30 -35.78 15.10
C ASP A 108 -32.07 -34.60 15.71
N SER A 109 -33.32 -34.43 15.24
CA SER A 109 -34.45 -33.73 15.86
C SER A 109 -34.28 -32.27 16.37
N VAL A 110 -34.86 -31.33 15.59
CA VAL A 110 -35.41 -30.00 15.98
C VAL A 110 -34.59 -29.21 17.02
N GLY A 111 -33.70 -28.33 16.55
CA GLY A 111 -32.95 -27.37 17.37
C GLY A 111 -33.24 -25.93 16.97
N GLU A 112 -33.68 -25.14 17.94
CA GLU A 112 -34.07 -23.73 17.92
C GLU A 112 -32.86 -22.78 17.71
N PHE A 113 -33.09 -21.65 17.01
CA PHE A 113 -32.06 -20.65 16.70
C PHE A 113 -31.81 -19.76 17.93
N ILE A 114 -30.56 -19.62 18.39
CA ILE A 114 -30.17 -18.60 19.37
C ILE A 114 -29.18 -17.67 18.69
N ASP A 115 -29.56 -16.39 18.57
CA ASP A 115 -28.71 -15.28 18.14
C ASP A 115 -27.74 -14.88 19.26
N VAL A 116 -26.45 -14.75 18.93
CA VAL A 116 -25.49 -13.88 19.62
C VAL A 116 -24.61 -13.19 18.59
#